data_AF-A0A453FC84-F1
#
_entry.id   AF-A0A453FC84-F1
#
_cell.length_a   1.000
_cell.length_b   1.000
_cell.length_c   1.000
_cell.angle_alpha   90.00
_cell.angle_beta   90.00
_cell.angle_gamma   90.00
#
_symmetry.space_group_name_H-M   'P 1'
#
loop_
_entity.id
_entity.type
_entity.pdbx_description
1 polymer ?
#
loop_
_entity_poly.entity_id
_entity_poly.type
_entity_poly.pdbx_seq_one_letter_code
_entity_poly.pdbx_strand_id
1 'polypeptide(L)'
;MEMDGKLDVCFHRYSPFLMACYNPESEEFQSVCRVMSGFSDDFYKEMKEFYSGEKILPKKPVYYKTDEQPELWFTAEQVWEIRGADLTLSPVHHAAIGIVHPSRGISVRMPRHIRCVPDRSPEDCSTATDVASMFRAQTRKMEVSSDGPGASHQ
;
A
#
# COMPACT_ATOMS: atom_id res chain seq x y z
N MET A 1 -8.84 -6.63 6.62
CA MET A 1 -7.37 -6.77 6.65
C MET A 1 -6.81 -5.36 6.82
N GLU A 2 -6.09 -5.14 7.91
CA GLU A 2 -5.55 -3.83 8.27
C GLU A 2 -4.07 -3.82 7.90
N MET A 3 -3.64 -2.83 7.13
CA MET A 3 -2.24 -2.61 6.80
C MET A 3 -1.90 -1.18 7.16
N ASP A 4 -0.79 -1.00 7.85
CA ASP A 4 -0.19 0.31 8.05
C ASP A 4 0.70 0.61 6.84
N GLY A 5 0.15 1.31 5.85
CA GLY A 5 0.88 1.68 4.64
C GLY A 5 1.60 3.02 4.81
N LYS A 6 2.72 3.18 4.12
CA LYS A 6 3.43 4.47 4.01
C LYS A 6 3.61 4.79 2.54
N LEU A 7 3.46 6.06 2.16
CA LEU A 7 4.20 6.74 1.08
C LEU A 7 3.43 7.14 -0.19
N ASP A 8 3.12 8.44 -0.13
CA ASP A 8 2.48 9.40 -1.02
C ASP A 8 3.02 9.58 -2.44
N VAL A 9 2.11 9.53 -3.42
CA VAL A 9 2.31 10.13 -4.75
C VAL A 9 0.96 10.40 -5.47
N CYS A 10 0.73 11.61 -6.05
CA CYS A 10 -0.60 12.07 -6.55
C CYS A 10 -0.68 12.60 -7.99
N PHE A 11 -1.90 12.57 -8.58
CA PHE A 11 -2.57 13.61 -9.41
C PHE A 11 -4.08 13.25 -9.59
N HIS A 12 -5.08 14.12 -9.34
CA HIS A 12 -5.38 15.45 -9.94
C HIS A 12 -5.52 16.61 -8.92
N ARG A 13 -5.02 16.41 -7.70
CA ARG A 13 -4.14 17.37 -6.99
C ARG A 13 -3.59 16.76 -5.70
N TYR A 14 -4.34 15.87 -5.05
CA TYR A 14 -3.89 15.07 -3.90
C TYR A 14 -4.60 13.70 -3.80
N SER A 15 -5.17 13.17 -4.89
CA SER A 15 -5.79 11.83 -4.92
C SER A 15 -5.78 11.28 -6.35
N PRO A 16 -5.55 9.97 -6.57
CA PRO A 16 -5.16 8.97 -5.58
C PRO A 16 -3.83 9.27 -4.89
N PHE A 17 -3.68 8.84 -3.65
CA PHE A 17 -2.37 8.67 -3.04
C PHE A 17 -1.84 7.28 -3.37
N LEU A 18 -0.66 7.21 -3.99
CA LEU A 18 0.11 5.98 -3.95
C LEU A 18 0.49 5.69 -2.50
N MET A 19 0.46 4.41 -2.12
CA MET A 19 0.93 3.89 -0.83
C MET A 19 1.97 2.81 -1.11
N ALA A 20 2.84 2.58 -0.14
CA ALA A 20 3.91 1.59 -0.14
C ALA A 20 4.04 0.87 1.22
N CYS A 21 4.83 -0.18 1.23
CA CYS A 21 5.37 -0.83 2.42
C CYS A 21 6.89 -0.62 2.45
N TYR A 22 7.52 -0.85 3.61
CA TYR A 22 8.98 -0.74 3.73
C TYR A 22 9.65 -2.12 3.57
N ASN A 23 10.76 -2.18 2.84
CA ASN A 23 11.62 -3.35 2.83
C ASN A 23 12.92 -3.04 3.59
N PRO A 24 13.09 -3.55 4.83
CA PRO A 24 14.29 -3.29 5.61
C PRO A 24 15.55 -3.94 5.01
N GLU A 25 15.41 -4.99 4.19
CA GLU A 25 16.58 -5.67 3.58
C GLU A 25 17.22 -4.83 2.47
N SER A 26 16.41 -4.11 1.69
CA SER A 26 16.89 -3.25 0.60
C SER A 26 16.82 -1.76 0.92
N GLU A 27 16.31 -1.40 2.10
CA GLU A 27 16.05 -0.02 2.55
C GLU A 27 15.19 0.78 1.56
N GLU A 28 14.14 0.13 1.03
CA GLU A 28 13.31 0.68 -0.05
C GLU A 28 11.83 0.73 0.31
N PHE A 29 11.12 1.71 -0.22
CA PHE A 29 9.66 1.77 -0.18
C PHE A 29 9.07 1.15 -1.44
N GLN A 30 8.25 0.11 -1.28
CA GLN A 30 7.68 -0.67 -2.37
C GLN A 30 6.19 -0.39 -2.49
N SER A 31 5.72 0.13 -3.64
CA SER A 31 4.31 0.49 -3.79
C SER A 31 3.39 -0.73 -3.61
N VAL A 32 2.24 -0.49 -2.98
CA VAL A 32 1.24 -1.51 -2.66
C VAL A 32 -0.12 -1.18 -3.25
N CYS A 33 -0.58 0.07 -3.25
CA CYS A 33 -1.86 0.42 -3.86
C CYS A 33 -2.01 1.92 -4.09
N ARG A 34 -3.06 2.29 -4.82
CA ARG A 34 -3.58 3.66 -4.88
C ARG A 34 -4.82 3.77 -4.03
N VAL A 35 -4.84 4.74 -3.11
CA VAL A 35 -5.98 5.03 -2.24
C VAL A 35 -6.70 6.27 -2.75
N MET A 36 -8.00 6.12 -3.04
CA MET A 36 -8.85 7.20 -3.56
C MET A 36 -10.00 7.57 -2.62
N SER A 37 -10.17 6.84 -1.51
CA SER A 37 -11.35 6.94 -0.65
C SER A 37 -10.97 6.86 0.84
N GLY A 38 -11.87 7.32 1.71
CA GLY A 38 -11.65 7.34 3.16
C GLY A 38 -10.99 8.62 3.69
N PHE A 39 -10.83 9.63 2.85
CA PHE A 39 -10.28 10.95 3.20
C PHE A 39 -11.41 11.97 3.40
N SER A 40 -11.29 12.82 4.42
CA SER A 40 -12.15 13.99 4.60
C SER A 40 -11.64 15.19 3.80
N ASP A 41 -12.48 16.20 3.61
CA ASP A 41 -12.05 17.46 2.98
C ASP A 41 -10.94 18.17 3.77
N ASP A 42 -11.00 18.09 5.10
CA ASP A 42 -9.99 18.69 5.97
C ASP A 42 -8.65 17.96 5.86
N PHE A 43 -8.66 16.62 5.74
CA PHE A 43 -7.46 15.85 5.46
C PHE A 43 -6.76 16.33 4.18
N TYR A 44 -7.51 16.58 3.10
CA TYR A 44 -6.92 17.08 1.86
C TYR A 44 -6.31 18.48 2.02
N LYS A 45 -6.91 19.36 2.83
CA LYS A 45 -6.35 20.68 3.13
C LYS A 45 -5.04 20.53 3.91
N GLU A 46 -5.04 19.71 4.96
CA GLU A 46 -3.86 19.43 5.77
C GLU A 46 -2.72 18.83 4.94
N MET A 47 -3.00 17.83 4.10
CA MET A 47 -1.97 17.20 3.26
C MET A 47 -1.43 18.15 2.19
N LYS A 48 -2.27 19.05 1.68
CA LYS A 48 -1.83 20.10 0.75
C LYS A 48 -0.88 21.10 1.40
N GLU A 49 -1.14 21.47 2.66
CA GLU A 49 -0.26 22.35 3.41
C GLU A 49 1.03 21.64 3.82
N PHE A 50 0.92 20.39 4.28
CA PHE A 50 2.04 19.56 4.69
C PHE A 50 3.01 19.31 3.53
N TYR A 51 2.50 18.84 2.39
CA TYR A 51 3.26 18.57 1.17
C TYR A 51 3.37 19.81 0.30
N SER A 52 4.16 20.77 0.79
CA SER A 52 4.51 22.00 0.10
C SER A 52 6.03 22.21 0.10
N GLY A 53 6.52 23.03 -0.83
CA GLY A 53 7.93 23.38 -0.93
C GLY A 53 8.83 22.17 -1.17
N GLU A 54 9.84 22.00 -0.32
CA GLU A 54 10.88 20.96 -0.45
C GLU A 54 10.36 19.52 -0.29
N LYS A 55 9.16 19.35 0.27
CA LYS A 55 8.52 18.04 0.35
C LYS A 55 8.00 17.54 -0.99
N ILE A 56 7.89 18.41 -2.00
CA ILE A 56 7.56 18.04 -3.37
C ILE A 56 8.85 17.77 -4.12
N LEU A 57 9.05 16.52 -4.51
CA LEU A 57 10.26 16.05 -5.16
C LEU A 57 10.14 16.20 -6.68
N PRO A 58 11.20 16.69 -7.36
CA PRO A 58 11.18 16.91 -8.80
C PRO A 58 11.20 15.60 -9.61
N LYS A 59 11.54 14.48 -8.98
CA LYS A 59 11.62 13.16 -9.60
C LYS A 59 11.44 12.05 -8.57
N LYS A 60 11.11 10.85 -9.06
CA LYS A 60 11.06 9.64 -8.25
C LYS A 60 12.39 9.37 -7.53
N PRO A 61 12.39 9.24 -6.19
CA PRO A 61 13.54 8.76 -5.44
C PRO A 61 13.97 7.35 -5.85
N VAL A 62 15.28 7.08 -5.82
CA VAL A 62 15.84 5.78 -6.24
C VAL A 62 15.37 4.63 -5.35
N TYR A 63 15.12 4.93 -4.08
CA TYR A 63 14.65 3.99 -3.08
C TYR A 63 13.12 3.80 -3.10
N TYR A 64 12.40 4.37 -4.07
CA TYR A 64 10.98 4.06 -4.33
C TYR A 64 10.86 3.03 -5.46
N LYS A 65 10.37 1.84 -5.13
CA LYS A 65 10.14 0.74 -6.06
C LYS A 65 8.68 0.66 -6.46
N THR A 66 8.44 0.98 -7.72
CA THR A 66 7.12 1.03 -8.33
C THR A 66 7.27 1.25 -9.83
N ASP A 67 6.37 0.63 -10.60
CA ASP A 67 6.17 0.93 -12.02
C ASP A 67 4.99 1.89 -12.24
N GLU A 68 4.35 2.32 -11.14
CA GLU A 68 3.38 3.40 -11.18
C GLU A 68 4.03 4.69 -11.66
N GLN A 69 3.26 5.48 -12.41
CA GLN A 69 3.66 6.80 -12.91
C GLN A 69 2.76 7.90 -12.34
N PRO A 70 2.91 8.23 -11.06
CA PRO A 70 2.32 9.44 -10.53
C PRO A 70 3.01 10.68 -11.09
N GLU A 71 2.32 11.81 -10.98
CA GLU A 71 2.79 13.08 -11.50
C GLU A 71 3.56 13.92 -10.46
N LEU A 72 3.28 13.76 -9.15
CA LEU A 72 3.98 14.47 -8.07
C LEU A 72 4.59 13.52 -7.05
N TRP A 73 5.91 13.52 -6.93
CA TRP A 73 6.66 12.77 -5.91
C TRP A 73 6.75 13.55 -4.60
N PHE A 74 6.62 12.86 -3.47
CA PHE A 74 6.75 13.47 -2.15
C PHE A 74 7.83 12.82 -1.31
N THR A 75 8.34 13.56 -0.33
CA THR A 75 9.17 13.01 0.74
C THR A 75 8.37 12.00 1.55
N ALA A 76 9.09 10.99 2.03
CA ALA A 76 8.51 9.85 2.71
C ALA A 76 8.30 10.16 4.20
N GLU A 77 7.26 10.88 4.59
CA GLU A 77 7.13 11.39 5.97
C GLU A 77 5.89 10.90 6.72
N GLN A 78 4.79 10.58 6.03
CA GLN A 78 3.53 10.20 6.67
C GLN A 78 3.28 8.69 6.64
N VAL A 79 2.72 8.16 7.72
CA VAL A 79 2.25 6.76 7.83
C VAL A 79 0.74 6.76 8.06
N TRP A 80 0.01 6.01 7.25
CA TRP A 80 -1.44 5.91 7.35
C TRP A 80 -1.91 4.46 7.43
N GLU A 81 -2.91 4.24 8.27
CA GLU A 81 -3.63 2.98 8.30
C GLU A 81 -4.59 2.93 7.10
N ILE A 82 -4.50 1.86 6.32
CA ILE A 82 -5.39 1.58 5.21
C ILE A 82 -6.07 0.22 5.39
N ARG A 83 -7.25 0.09 4.80
CA ARG A 83 -8.02 -1.16 4.81
C ARG A 83 -8.48 -1.49 3.40
N GLY A 84 -8.32 -2.75 3.01
CA GLY A 84 -8.83 -3.30 1.76
C GLY A 84 -9.74 -4.49 1.96
N ALA A 85 -10.33 -4.95 0.85
CA ALA A 85 -11.12 -6.17 0.80
C ALA A 85 -10.22 -7.42 0.82
N ASP A 86 -9.22 -7.43 -0.04
CA ASP A 86 -8.26 -8.53 -0.22
C ASP A 86 -6.97 -8.04 -0.87
N LEU A 87 -5.96 -8.91 -0.91
CA LEU A 87 -4.71 -8.74 -1.61
C LEU A 87 -4.68 -9.56 -2.90
N THR A 88 -4.05 -9.02 -3.95
CA THR A 88 -3.90 -9.65 -5.26
C THR A 88 -2.47 -9.50 -5.78
N LEU A 89 -2.06 -10.33 -6.73
CA LEU A 89 -0.81 -10.12 -7.45
C LEU A 89 -0.96 -8.94 -8.42
N SER A 90 0.02 -8.04 -8.41
CA SER A 90 0.04 -6.83 -9.23
C SER A 90 1.22 -6.82 -10.19
N PRO A 91 1.01 -6.40 -11.45
CA PRO A 91 2.09 -6.18 -12.40
C PRO A 91 2.81 -4.84 -12.22
N VAL A 92 2.25 -3.88 -11.47
CA VAL A 92 2.80 -2.50 -11.36
C VAL A 92 3.25 -2.12 -9.94
N HIS A 93 2.74 -2.84 -8.94
CA HIS A 93 3.11 -2.66 -7.53
C HIS A 93 4.21 -3.64 -7.17
N HIS A 94 5.18 -3.18 -6.37
CA HIS A 94 6.40 -3.92 -6.06
C HIS A 94 6.42 -4.46 -4.63
N ALA A 95 5.40 -4.19 -3.81
CA ALA A 95 5.31 -4.73 -2.46
C ALA A 95 5.51 -6.25 -2.46
N ALA A 96 6.51 -6.73 -1.71
CA ALA A 96 6.85 -8.15 -1.59
C ALA A 96 7.16 -8.86 -2.93
N ILE A 97 7.57 -8.12 -3.95
CA ILE A 97 8.07 -8.71 -5.20
C ILE A 97 9.28 -9.60 -4.90
N GLY A 98 9.36 -10.75 -5.55
CA GLY A 98 10.39 -11.77 -5.29
C GLY A 98 10.13 -12.64 -4.05
N ILE A 99 9.32 -12.19 -3.07
CA ILE A 99 8.97 -12.97 -1.88
C ILE A 99 7.82 -13.94 -2.17
N VAL A 100 6.77 -13.46 -2.84
CA VAL A 100 5.57 -14.26 -3.17
C VAL A 100 5.55 -14.68 -4.63
N HIS A 101 5.98 -13.79 -5.53
CA HIS A 101 6.04 -14.07 -6.96
C HIS A 101 7.32 -13.45 -7.55
N PRO A 102 8.03 -14.13 -8.47
CA PRO A 102 9.36 -13.69 -8.94
C PRO A 102 9.35 -12.33 -9.67
N SER A 103 8.23 -11.97 -10.31
CA SER A 103 8.13 -10.75 -11.14
C SER A 103 6.89 -9.89 -10.89
N ARG A 104 6.10 -10.19 -9.86
CA ARG A 104 4.88 -9.44 -9.53
C ARG A 104 4.90 -9.13 -8.04
N GLY A 105 4.59 -7.90 -7.66
CA GLY A 105 4.33 -7.57 -6.27
C GLY A 105 2.89 -7.85 -5.89
N ILE A 106 2.50 -7.33 -4.73
CA ILE A 106 1.19 -7.47 -4.14
C ILE A 106 0.48 -6.12 -4.15
N SER A 107 -0.84 -6.14 -4.36
CA SER A 107 -1.68 -4.97 -4.22
C SER A 107 -2.92 -5.19 -3.38
N VAL A 108 -3.37 -4.12 -2.74
CA VAL A 108 -4.61 -4.08 -1.94
C VAL A 108 -5.78 -3.71 -2.85
N ARG A 109 -6.82 -4.56 -2.88
CA ARG A 109 -8.07 -4.32 -3.60
C ARG A 109 -9.07 -3.53 -2.75
N MET A 110 -9.76 -2.57 -3.38
CA MET A 110 -10.69 -1.64 -2.73
C MET A 110 -10.09 -0.95 -1.49
N PRO A 111 -8.89 -0.34 -1.60
CA PRO A 111 -8.26 0.28 -0.45
C PRO A 111 -8.98 1.57 -0.06
N ARG A 112 -9.10 1.80 1.24
CA ARG A 112 -9.55 3.06 1.83
C ARG A 112 -8.63 3.47 2.95
N HIS A 113 -8.43 4.77 3.09
CA HIS A 113 -7.80 5.36 4.26
C HIS A 113 -8.68 5.16 5.50
N ILE A 114 -8.04 4.91 6.65
CA ILE A 114 -8.69 4.80 7.95
C ILE A 114 -8.30 5.97 8.84
N ARG A 115 -6.99 6.17 9.06
CA ARG A 115 -6.46 7.25 9.91
C ARG A 115 -4.97 7.49 9.67
N CYS A 116 -4.51 8.67 10.08
CA CYS A 116 -3.08 8.95 10.24
C CYS A 116 -2.51 8.21 11.46
N VAL A 117 -1.22 7.90 11.41
CA VAL A 117 -0.45 7.29 12.50
C VAL A 117 0.78 8.16 12.78
N PRO A 118 0.62 9.30 13.48
CA PRO A 118 1.69 10.30 13.63
C PRO A 118 2.87 9.82 14.48
N ASP A 119 2.65 8.85 15.37
CA ASP A 119 3.68 8.33 16.28
C ASP A 119 4.61 7.30 15.62
N ARG A 120 4.44 7.01 14.32
CA ARG A 120 5.27 6.04 13.61
C ARG A 120 6.13 6.73 12.57
N SER A 121 7.40 6.33 12.57
CA SER A 121 8.25 6.73 11.47
C SER A 121 7.81 5.99 10.19
N PRO A 122 7.86 6.64 9.02
CA PRO A 122 8.41 6.04 7.83
C PRO A 122 8.88 4.57 7.84
N GLU A 123 10.01 4.27 8.46
CA GLU A 123 10.65 2.97 8.42
C GLU A 123 9.95 1.93 9.32
N ASP A 124 9.04 2.37 10.21
CA ASP A 124 8.24 1.53 11.12
C ASP A 124 6.84 1.17 10.53
N CYS A 125 6.61 1.41 9.25
CA CYS A 125 5.37 0.98 8.60
C CYS A 125 5.34 -0.52 8.34
N SER A 126 4.23 -1.04 7.79
CA SER A 126 4.14 -2.45 7.42
C SER A 126 5.28 -2.81 6.46
N THR A 127 5.89 -3.97 6.67
CA THR A 127 7.01 -4.42 5.87
C THR A 127 6.58 -5.24 4.65
N ALA A 128 7.48 -5.42 3.67
CA ALA A 128 7.28 -6.36 2.57
C ALA A 128 6.98 -7.79 3.07
N THR A 129 7.61 -8.22 4.17
CA THR A 129 7.37 -9.52 4.81
C THR A 129 5.99 -9.60 5.45
N ASP A 130 5.51 -8.51 6.06
CA ASP A 130 4.13 -8.44 6.58
C ASP A 130 3.13 -8.59 5.44
N VAL A 131 3.29 -7.83 4.34
CA VAL A 131 2.43 -7.91 3.16
C VAL A 131 2.40 -9.34 2.59
N ALA A 132 3.55 -9.98 2.45
CA ALA A 132 3.67 -11.36 1.99
C ALA A 132 2.95 -12.36 2.92
N SER A 133 3.14 -12.21 4.23
CA SER A 133 2.55 -13.07 5.25
C SER A 133 1.03 -12.97 5.22
N MET A 134 0.51 -11.75 5.10
CA MET A 134 -0.92 -11.50 5.07
C MET A 134 -1.56 -12.00 3.76
N PHE A 135 -0.86 -11.92 2.61
CA PHE A 135 -1.31 -12.52 1.34
C PHE A 135 -1.44 -14.04 1.44
N ARG A 136 -0.40 -14.73 1.94
CA ARG A 136 -0.41 -16.18 2.13
C ARG A 136 -1.53 -16.62 3.07
N ALA A 137 -1.78 -15.84 4.13
CA ALA A 137 -2.87 -16.11 5.06
C ALA A 137 -4.25 -15.97 4.41
N GLN A 138 -4.43 -15.03 3.49
CA GLN A 138 -5.66 -14.89 2.71
C GLN A 138 -5.88 -16.08 1.77
N THR A 139 -4.85 -16.49 1.00
CA THR A 139 -4.96 -17.61 0.06
C THR A 139 -5.37 -18.90 0.76
N ARG A 140 -4.77 -19.22 1.91
CA ARG A 140 -5.15 -20.39 2.71
C ARG A 140 -6.62 -20.36 3.13
N LYS A 141 -7.16 -19.19 3.48
CA LYS A 141 -8.58 -19.07 3.84
C LYS A 141 -9.50 -19.32 2.64
N MET A 142 -9.10 -18.89 1.44
CA MET A 142 -9.85 -19.14 0.21
C MET A 142 -9.90 -20.63 -0.13
N GLU A 143 -8.78 -21.35 0.01
CA GLU A 143 -8.72 -22.81 -0.20
C GLU A 143 -9.61 -23.59 0.79
N VAL A 144 -9.62 -23.21 2.08
CA VAL A 144 -10.45 -23.87 3.10
C VAL A 144 -11.95 -23.60 2.87
N SER A 145 -12.31 -22.46 2.27
CA SER A 145 -13.71 -22.15 1.96
C SER A 145 -14.30 -22.85 0.73
N SER A 146 -13.46 -23.45 -0.12
CA SER A 146 -13.91 -24.21 -1.31
C SER A 146 -14.29 -25.66 -1.01
N ASP A 147 -13.93 -26.20 0.16
CA ASP A 147 -14.30 -27.56 0.60
C ASP A 147 -15.49 -27.52 1.57
N GLY A 148 -16.68 -27.17 1.06
CA GLY A 148 -17.95 -27.36 1.77
C GLY A 148 -18.45 -28.82 1.67
N PRO A 149 -19.13 -29.38 2.69
CA PRO A 149 -19.52 -30.78 2.68
C PRO A 149 -20.53 -31.05 1.55
N GLY A 150 -20.14 -31.92 0.62
CA GLY A 150 -21.00 -32.43 -0.43
C GLY A 150 -22.27 -33.04 0.16
N ALA A 151 -23.41 -32.62 -0.36
CA ALA A 151 -24.73 -33.10 0.02
C ALA A 151 -24.81 -34.63 -0.07
N SER A 152 -24.99 -35.28 1.08
CA SER A 152 -25.41 -36.68 1.16
C SER A 152 -26.83 -36.80 0.60
N HIS A 153 -26.98 -37.41 -0.57
CA HIS A 153 -28.26 -37.95 -1.01
C HIS A 153 -28.56 -39.23 -0.23
N GLN A 154 -29.71 -39.27 0.44
CA GLN A 154 -30.55 -40.44 0.61
C GLN A 154 -32.01 -39.99 0.57
#